data_AF-A0A067PPF4-F1
#
_entry.id   AF-A0A067PPF4-F1
#
_cell.length_a   1.000
_cell.length_b   1.000
_cell.length_c   1.000
_cell.angle_alpha   90.00
_cell.angle_beta   90.00
_cell.angle_gamma   90.00
#
_symmetry.space_group_name_H-M   'P 1'
#
loop_
_entity.id
_entity.type
_entity.pdbx_description
1 polymer ?
#
loop_
_entity_poly.entity_id
_entity_poly.type
_entity_poly.pdbx_seq_one_letter_code
_entity_poly.pdbx_strand_id
1 'polypeptide(L)'
;MSFLTGTLSGALIAGGIYYGFSNLIQTRTKAHQADLHTLSQRLLDPPSSLPAPTPAVQRISHDNFGSYVKDRWNQEIEGMVRTSGGWISRAQEWSKKGLYGVPTRKDEL
;
A
#
# COMPACT_ATOMS: atom_id res chain seq x y z
N MET A 1 -45.21 -44.37 20.00
CA MET A 1 -45.31 -43.02 20.59
C MET A 1 -44.44 -42.00 19.85
N SER A 2 -44.56 -41.83 18.53
CA SER A 2 -43.66 -40.96 17.72
C SER A 2 -44.36 -39.84 16.96
N PHE A 3 -45.67 -39.94 16.70
CA PHE A 3 -46.43 -38.93 15.97
C PHE A 3 -46.73 -37.67 16.80
N LEU A 4 -47.08 -37.84 18.08
CA LEU A 4 -47.34 -36.75 19.02
C LEU A 4 -46.07 -35.92 19.32
N THR A 5 -44.92 -36.59 19.43
CA THR A 5 -43.63 -35.94 19.67
C THR A 5 -43.20 -35.13 18.46
N GLY A 6 -43.48 -35.61 17.24
CA GLY A 6 -43.20 -34.89 15.99
C GLY A 6 -44.07 -33.64 15.79
N THR A 7 -45.37 -33.70 16.11
CA THR A 7 -46.28 -32.55 15.99
C THR A 7 -46.04 -31.49 17.07
N LEU A 8 -45.75 -31.89 18.32
CA LEU A 8 -45.35 -30.94 19.36
C LEU A 8 -44.02 -30.23 19.00
N SER A 9 -43.05 -30.98 18.49
CA SER A 9 -41.75 -30.41 18.08
C SER A 9 -41.90 -29.47 16.89
N GLY A 10 -42.71 -29.83 15.89
CA GLY A 10 -43.01 -28.98 14.74
C GLY A 10 -43.74 -27.68 15.11
N ALA A 11 -44.70 -27.75 16.04
CA ALA A 11 -45.43 -26.57 16.51
C ALA A 11 -44.56 -25.62 17.35
N LEU A 12 -43.64 -26.15 18.18
CA LEU A 12 -42.69 -25.35 18.96
C LEU A 12 -41.66 -24.64 18.07
N ILE A 13 -41.15 -25.34 17.07
CA ILE A 13 -40.20 -24.77 16.10
C ILE A 13 -40.92 -23.71 15.26
N ALA A 14 -42.10 -24.01 14.72
CA ALA A 14 -42.87 -23.05 13.93
C ALA A 14 -43.34 -21.84 14.75
N GLY A 15 -43.75 -22.02 16.00
CA GLY A 15 -44.20 -20.92 16.87
C GLY A 15 -43.04 -20.10 17.43
N GLY A 16 -42.01 -20.74 17.98
CA GLY A 16 -40.91 -20.07 18.67
C GLY A 16 -39.90 -19.43 17.72
N ILE A 17 -39.54 -20.11 16.63
CA ILE A 17 -38.55 -19.61 15.68
C ILE A 17 -39.19 -18.57 14.77
N TYR A 18 -40.38 -18.81 14.21
CA TYR A 18 -41.00 -17.83 13.30
C TYR A 18 -41.32 -16.52 13.99
N TYR A 19 -42.00 -16.54 15.15
CA TYR A 19 -42.32 -15.30 15.87
C TYR A 19 -41.07 -14.66 16.47
N GLY A 20 -40.11 -15.44 16.96
CA GLY A 20 -38.84 -14.94 17.48
C GLY A 20 -38.02 -14.23 16.42
N PHE A 21 -37.81 -14.87 15.26
CA PHE A 21 -37.09 -14.26 14.14
C PHE A 21 -37.88 -13.12 13.49
N SER A 22 -39.20 -13.23 13.37
CA SER A 22 -40.03 -12.16 12.80
C SER A 22 -39.96 -10.89 13.66
N ASN A 23 -40.10 -11.03 14.98
CA ASN A 23 -39.97 -9.90 15.90
C ASN A 23 -38.55 -9.35 15.94
N LEU A 24 -37.52 -10.21 15.86
CA LEU A 24 -36.12 -9.79 15.78
C LEU A 24 -35.84 -9.00 14.50
N ILE A 25 -36.29 -9.48 13.35
CA ILE A 25 -36.16 -8.78 12.06
C ILE A 25 -36.89 -7.44 12.14
N GLN A 26 -38.13 -7.43 12.65
CA GLN A 26 -38.93 -6.21 12.71
C GLN A 26 -38.32 -5.15 13.64
N THR A 27 -37.82 -5.56 14.82
CA THR A 27 -37.18 -4.64 15.77
C THR A 27 -35.86 -4.11 15.24
N ARG A 28 -35.03 -4.94 14.63
CA ARG A 28 -33.77 -4.50 13.99
C ARG A 28 -34.03 -3.57 12.82
N THR A 29 -35.00 -3.87 11.96
CA THR A 29 -35.35 -3.00 10.83
C THR A 29 -35.84 -1.64 11.30
N LYS A 30 -36.69 -1.58 12.34
CA LYS A 30 -37.12 -0.30 12.93
C LYS A 30 -35.95 0.49 13.51
N ALA A 31 -35.01 -0.19 14.19
CA ALA A 31 -33.81 0.44 14.72
C ALA A 31 -32.93 1.02 13.60
N HIS A 32 -32.69 0.24 12.54
CA HIS A 32 -31.93 0.70 11.37
C HIS A 32 -32.62 1.86 10.64
N GLN A 33 -33.95 1.83 10.53
CA GLN A 33 -34.71 2.93 9.93
C GLN A 33 -34.56 4.23 10.74
N ALA A 34 -34.63 4.15 12.07
CA ALA A 34 -34.44 5.31 12.94
C ALA A 34 -33.01 5.87 12.86
N ASP A 35 -32.01 5.00 12.78
CA ASP A 35 -30.60 5.38 12.64
C ASP A 35 -30.33 6.04 11.29
N LEU A 36 -30.80 5.43 10.19
CA LEU A 36 -30.71 6.02 8.85
C LEU A 36 -31.43 7.37 8.78
N HIS A 37 -32.59 7.50 9.43
CA HIS A 37 -33.29 8.78 9.52
C HIS A 37 -32.45 9.83 10.25
N THR A 38 -31.86 9.48 11.39
CA THR A 38 -30.98 10.37 12.17
C THR A 38 -29.75 10.80 11.37
N LEU A 39 -29.10 9.86 10.68
CA LEU A 39 -27.97 10.15 9.80
C LEU A 39 -28.37 11.05 8.63
N SER A 40 -29.54 10.81 8.03
CA SER A 40 -30.06 11.65 6.94
C SER A 40 -30.31 13.09 7.40
N GLN A 41 -30.87 13.28 8.60
CA GLN A 41 -31.06 14.59 9.19
C GLN A 41 -29.73 15.30 9.44
N ARG A 42 -28.72 14.59 9.96
CA ARG A 42 -27.36 15.13 10.16
C ARG A 42 -26.65 15.50 8.85
N LEU A 43 -26.99 14.86 7.73
CA LEU A 43 -26.46 15.24 6.41
C LEU A 43 -27.12 16.51 5.87
N LEU A 44 -28.42 16.70 6.14
CA LEU A 44 -29.16 17.89 5.72
C LEU A 44 -28.88 19.11 6.61
N ASP A 45 -28.64 18.88 7.90
CA ASP A 45 -28.26 19.91 8.87
C ASP A 45 -26.92 19.53 9.53
N PRO A 46 -25.79 19.75 8.83
CA PRO A 46 -24.49 19.39 9.37
C PRO A 46 -24.17 20.28 10.58
N PRO A 47 -23.72 19.70 11.71
CA PRO A 47 -23.34 20.48 12.87
C PRO A 47 -22.26 21.50 12.48
N SER A 48 -22.52 22.77 12.79
CA SER A 48 -21.78 23.94 12.29
C SER A 48 -20.33 24.06 12.77
N SER A 49 -19.86 23.19 13.67
CA SER A 49 -18.46 23.17 14.10
C SER A 49 -18.02 21.77 14.50
N LEU A 50 -17.59 20.97 13.54
CA LEU A 50 -16.64 19.91 13.84
C LEU A 50 -15.24 20.52 13.78
N PRO A 51 -14.35 20.29 14.76
CA PRO A 51 -12.93 20.58 14.61
C PRO A 51 -12.40 19.67 13.51
N ALA A 52 -12.53 20.12 12.26
CA ALA A 52 -12.11 19.35 11.11
C ALA A 52 -10.60 19.17 11.21
N PRO A 53 -10.09 17.93 11.17
CA PRO A 53 -8.66 17.71 11.18
C PRO A 53 -8.08 18.38 9.93
N THR A 54 -6.88 18.95 10.05
CA THR A 54 -6.23 19.73 9.00
C THR A 54 -6.41 19.04 7.63
N PRO A 55 -6.82 19.78 6.59
CA PRO A 55 -7.19 19.20 5.31
C PRO A 55 -6.04 18.32 4.77
N ALA A 56 -6.40 17.21 4.10
CA ALA A 56 -5.44 16.19 3.68
C ALA A 56 -4.26 16.76 2.87
N VAL A 57 -4.48 17.83 2.11
CA VAL A 57 -3.44 18.57 1.37
C VAL A 57 -2.35 19.15 2.27
N GLN A 58 -2.69 19.58 3.49
CA GLN A 58 -1.73 20.07 4.48
C GLN A 58 -0.99 18.94 5.21
N ARG A 59 -1.43 17.68 5.07
CA ARG A 59 -0.76 16.50 5.63
C ARG A 59 0.28 15.91 4.69
N ILE A 60 0.23 16.28 3.41
CA ILE A 60 1.22 15.86 2.43
C ILE A 60 2.43 16.77 2.62
N SER A 61 3.43 16.26 3.35
CA SER A 61 4.77 16.84 3.32
C SER A 61 5.18 16.92 1.85
N HIS A 62 5.38 18.14 1.35
CA HIS A 62 5.96 18.35 0.03
C HIS A 62 7.45 18.05 0.14
N ASP A 63 7.79 16.79 0.42
CA ASP A 63 9.15 16.33 0.31
C ASP A 63 9.54 16.48 -1.14
N ASN A 64 10.57 17.31 -1.32
CA ASN A 64 10.90 17.97 -2.57
C ASN A 64 11.43 16.89 -3.52
N PHE A 65 10.54 16.19 -4.23
CA PHE A 65 10.87 15.09 -5.15
C PHE A 65 12.03 15.46 -6.09
N GLY A 66 12.11 16.74 -6.47
CA GLY A 66 13.22 17.30 -7.24
C GLY A 66 14.59 17.16 -6.57
N SER A 67 14.72 17.31 -5.25
CA SER A 67 15.99 17.09 -4.54
C SER A 67 16.39 15.63 -4.55
N TYR A 68 15.44 14.70 -4.33
CA TYR A 68 15.71 13.27 -4.41
C TYR A 68 16.17 12.84 -5.81
N VAL A 69 15.49 13.32 -6.86
CA VAL A 69 15.89 13.05 -8.24
C VAL A 69 17.26 13.63 -8.55
N LYS A 70 17.53 14.87 -8.11
CA LYS A 70 18.83 15.53 -8.29
C LYS A 70 19.96 14.76 -7.59
N ASP A 71 19.74 14.31 -6.36
CA ASP A 71 20.73 13.58 -5.59
C ASP A 71 21.03 12.23 -6.24
N ARG A 72 19.98 11.52 -6.70
CA ARG A 72 20.15 10.24 -7.39
C ARG A 72 20.88 10.40 -8.72
N TRP A 73 20.53 11.43 -9.49
CA TRP A 73 21.18 11.76 -10.75
C TRP A 73 22.67 12.05 -10.57
N ASN A 74 23.02 12.86 -9.56
CA ASN A 74 24.41 13.19 -9.26
C ASN A 74 25.21 11.95 -8.86
N GLN A 75 24.64 11.05 -8.05
CA GLN A 75 25.30 9.79 -7.66
C GLN A 75 25.60 8.89 -8.86
N GLU A 76 24.66 8.77 -9.80
CA GLU A 76 24.86 7.95 -11.00
C GLU A 76 25.95 8.54 -11.91
N ILE A 77 25.94 9.86 -12.13
CA ILE A 77 27.00 10.52 -12.91
C ILE A 77 28.36 10.34 -12.26
N GLU A 78 28.46 10.52 -10.95
CA GLU A 78 29.72 10.34 -10.22
C GLU A 78 30.23 8.90 -10.34
N GLY A 79 29.33 7.91 -10.23
CA GLY A 79 29.65 6.50 -10.42
C GLY A 79 30.16 6.21 -11.84
N MET A 80 29.50 6.76 -12.86
CA MET A 80 29.91 6.60 -14.26
C MET A 80 31.26 7.25 -14.54
N VAL A 81 31.51 8.46 -14.03
CA VAL A 81 32.78 9.19 -14.21
C VAL A 81 33.94 8.47 -13.52
N ARG A 82 33.74 7.98 -12.29
CA ARG A 82 34.77 7.19 -11.58
C ARG A 82 35.08 5.89 -12.32
N THR A 83 34.04 5.25 -12.85
CA THR A 83 34.20 4.01 -13.62
C THR A 83 34.96 4.28 -14.92
N SER A 84 34.57 5.27 -15.73
CA SER A 84 35.25 5.59 -16.99
C SER A 84 36.71 6.01 -16.78
N GLY A 85 37.00 6.76 -15.71
CA GLY A 85 38.37 7.11 -15.31
C GLY A 85 39.24 5.88 -15.06
N GLY A 86 38.73 4.87 -14.34
CA GLY A 86 39.45 3.62 -14.10
C GLY A 86 39.70 2.80 -15.37
N TRP A 87 38.80 2.86 -16.36
CA TRP A 87 38.98 2.18 -17.65
C TRP A 87 40.04 2.88 -18.52
N ILE A 88 40.07 4.21 -18.51
CA ILE A 88 41.08 5.00 -19.22
C ILE A 88 42.46 4.73 -18.64
N SER A 89 42.60 4.70 -17.31
CA SER A 89 43.89 4.38 -16.66
C SER A 89 44.38 2.96 -17.02
N ARG A 90 43.48 1.97 -17.05
CA ARG A 90 43.82 0.60 -17.45
C ARG A 90 44.19 0.50 -18.93
N ALA A 91 43.47 1.19 -19.81
CA ALA A 91 43.78 1.25 -21.23
C ALA A 91 45.15 1.92 -21.49
N GLN A 92 45.48 2.97 -20.73
CA GLN A 92 46.81 3.58 -20.77
C GLN A 92 47.90 2.63 -20.28
N GLU A 93 47.66 1.85 -19.22
CA GLU A 93 48.61 0.85 -18.74
C GLU A 93 48.82 -0.28 -19.75
N TRP A 94 47.75 -0.75 -20.40
CA TRP A 94 47.82 -1.75 -21.48
C TRP A 94 48.54 -1.20 -22.72
N SER A 95 48.25 0.04 -23.11
CA SER A 95 48.94 0.73 -24.20
C SER A 95 50.43 0.89 -23.90
N LYS A 96 50.80 1.31 -22.69
CA LYS A 96 52.20 1.39 -22.27
C LYS A 96 52.88 0.02 -22.26
N LYS A 97 52.20 -1.04 -21.78
CA LYS A 97 52.75 -2.41 -21.82
C LYS A 97 52.93 -2.91 -23.26
N GLY A 98 51.98 -2.65 -24.16
CA GLY A 98 52.09 -3.01 -25.58
C GLY A 98 53.14 -2.21 -26.35
N LEU A 99 53.35 -0.94 -25.99
CA LEU A 99 54.33 -0.06 -26.65
C LEU A 99 55.75 -0.18 -26.07
N TYR A 100 55.91 -0.58 -24.81
CA TYR A 100 57.20 -0.56 -24.10
C TYR A 100 57.67 -1.91 -23.52
N GLY A 101 56.98 -3.03 -23.74
CA GLY A 101 57.48 -4.38 -23.39
C GLY A 101 57.03 -5.39 -24.44
N VAL A 102 57.88 -5.80 -25.38
CA VAL A 102 59.04 -6.67 -25.12
C VAL A 102 60.32 -6.20 -25.85
N PRO A 103 61.45 -6.04 -25.12
CA PRO A 103 62.81 -6.31 -25.63
C PRO A 103 63.48 -7.43 -24.80
N THR A 104 63.57 -8.66 -25.33
CA THR A 104 64.65 -9.29 -26.14
C THR A 104 65.82 -9.91 -25.36
N ARG A 105 66.01 -11.23 -25.51
CA ARG A 105 67.31 -11.92 -25.65
C ARG A 105 67.05 -13.34 -26.17
N LYS A 106 67.09 -13.55 -27.49
CA LYS A 106 68.23 -14.08 -28.26
C LYS A 106 68.78 -15.38 -27.69
N ASP A 107 68.55 -16.43 -28.47
CA ASP A 107 69.30 -17.67 -28.54
C ASP A 107 70.80 -17.37 -28.67
N GLU A 108 71.62 -18.08 -27.88
CA GLU A 108 73.08 -18.30 -27.93
C GLU A 108 73.35 -19.06 -26.61
N LEU A 109 73.73 -20.34 -26.50
CA LEU A 109 74.28 -21.39 -27.36
C LEU A 109 73.88 -22.75 -26.78
#